data_AF-A0A7W1K7L5-F1
#
_entry.id   AF-A0A7W1K7L5-F1
#
_cell.length_a   1.000
_cell.length_b   1.000
_cell.length_c   1.000
_cell.angle_alpha   90.00
_cell.angle_beta   90.00
_cell.angle_gamma   90.00
#
_symmetry.space_group_name_H-M   'P 1'
#
loop_
_entity.id
_entity.type
_entity.pdbx_description
1 polymer ?
#
loop_
_entity_poly.entity_id
_entity_poly.type
_entity_poly.pdbx_seq_one_letter_code
_entity_poly.pdbx_strand_id
1 'polypeptide(L)'
;GNRRGFVVQDGWESDSGRFKDLDKTEISELVEQTLATGCFVGLGATNSGYLPGNVLTKDSHSSATSTLTSTGRRDAQQTCMFKDNRSGSVDIPMTNSGYELVRIVTANPKGGFDFHITKKGKATTAKGVASAAGRGSIDKTQKV
;
A
#
# COMPACT_ATOMS: atom_id res chain seq x y z
N GLY A 1 11.47 6.79 -15.50
CA GLY A 1 10.50 7.05 -16.59
C GLY A 1 9.15 7.42 -16.03
N ASN A 2 8.20 7.82 -16.89
CA ASN A 2 6.86 8.27 -16.49
C ASN A 2 6.08 7.16 -15.77
N ARG A 3 5.44 7.51 -14.66
CA ARG A 3 4.62 6.59 -13.84
C ARG A 3 3.18 7.10 -13.76
N ARG A 4 2.26 6.18 -13.54
CA ARG A 4 0.86 6.47 -13.22
C ARG A 4 0.53 5.91 -11.84
N GLY A 5 -0.29 6.65 -11.11
CA GLY A 5 -0.86 6.29 -9.83
C GLY A 5 -0.98 7.48 -8.88
N PHE A 6 -0.71 7.24 -7.61
CA PHE A 6 -0.80 8.24 -6.57
C PHE A 6 0.28 8.06 -5.51
N VAL A 7 0.53 9.14 -4.79
CA VAL A 7 1.32 9.17 -3.56
C VAL A 7 0.34 9.51 -2.45
N VAL A 8 0.30 8.68 -1.41
CA VAL A 8 -0.41 8.99 -0.17
C VAL A 8 0.59 9.37 0.90
N GLN A 9 0.11 10.12 1.89
CA GLN A 9 0.85 10.32 3.13
C GLN A 9 0.33 9.30 4.13
N ASP A 10 1.23 8.53 4.70
CA ASP A 10 0.88 7.56 5.72
C ASP A 10 0.75 8.26 7.07
N GLY A 11 -0.18 7.77 7.88
CA GLY A 11 -0.39 8.25 9.23
C GLY A 11 -0.73 7.10 10.17
N TRP A 12 -0.38 7.28 11.43
CA TRP A 12 -0.58 6.32 12.50
C TRP A 12 -0.65 7.07 13.83
N GLU A 13 -1.22 6.40 14.83
CA GLU A 13 -1.62 7.02 16.09
C GLU A 13 -0.97 6.26 17.26
N SER A 14 -0.52 7.01 18.27
CA SER A 14 -0.24 6.44 19.59
C SER A 14 -1.54 6.37 20.38
N ASP A 15 -1.66 5.37 21.23
CA ASP A 15 -2.66 5.26 22.30
C ASP A 15 -2.75 6.50 23.21
N SER A 16 -1.65 7.21 23.41
CA SER A 16 -1.60 8.50 24.10
C SER A 16 -2.25 9.66 23.32
N GLY A 17 -2.57 9.46 22.04
CA GLY A 17 -2.99 10.51 21.10
C GLY A 17 -1.86 11.46 20.66
N ARG A 18 -0.63 11.29 21.16
CA ARG A 18 0.50 12.16 20.86
C ARG A 18 1.46 11.48 19.88
N PHE A 19 1.56 12.04 18.67
CA PHE A 19 2.47 11.52 17.64
C PHE A 19 3.94 11.52 18.08
N LYS A 20 4.35 12.46 18.95
CA LYS A 20 5.71 12.53 19.48
C LYS A 20 6.09 11.33 20.36
N ASP A 21 5.12 10.63 20.95
CA ASP A 21 5.38 9.49 21.84
C ASP A 21 5.88 8.25 21.06
N LEU A 22 5.89 8.34 19.72
CA LEU A 22 6.39 7.35 18.78
C LEU A 22 7.88 7.52 18.44
N ASP A 23 8.63 8.37 19.14
CA ASP A 23 10.06 8.66 18.94
C ASP A 23 11.00 7.44 19.09
N LYS A 24 10.49 6.33 19.60
CA LYS A 24 11.19 5.06 19.71
C LYS A 24 10.49 3.91 19.00
N THR A 25 9.53 4.20 18.14
CA THR A 25 8.89 3.18 17.31
C THR A 25 9.40 3.24 15.87
N GLU A 26 9.33 2.10 15.18
CA GLU A 26 9.53 2.00 13.74
C GLU A 26 8.35 1.23 13.14
N ILE A 27 7.98 1.52 11.89
CA ILE A 27 6.84 0.91 11.20
C ILE A 27 7.33 0.30 9.89
N SER A 28 6.86 -0.91 9.61
CA SER A 28 7.09 -1.59 8.34
C SER A 28 5.76 -1.99 7.73
N GLU A 29 5.57 -1.71 6.44
CA GLU A 29 4.48 -2.30 5.69
C GLU A 29 4.82 -3.73 5.25
N LEU A 30 3.77 -4.53 5.08
CA LEU A 30 3.80 -5.84 4.46
C LEU A 30 2.80 -5.84 3.31
N VAL A 31 3.29 -6.00 2.08
CA VAL A 31 2.45 -6.09 0.88
C VAL A 31 2.47 -7.51 0.34
N GLU A 32 1.29 -8.04 0.07
CA GLU A 32 1.10 -9.35 -0.55
C GLU A 32 0.24 -9.22 -1.80
N GLN A 33 0.82 -9.53 -2.96
CA GLN A 33 0.07 -9.61 -4.21
C GLN A 33 -0.72 -10.92 -4.25
N THR A 34 -2.04 -10.82 -4.36
CA THR A 34 -2.96 -11.96 -4.38
C THR A 34 -3.44 -12.30 -5.79
N LEU A 35 -3.39 -11.33 -6.72
CA LEU A 35 -3.73 -11.52 -8.13
C LEU A 35 -2.83 -10.68 -9.01
N ALA A 36 -2.40 -11.25 -10.15
CA ALA A 36 -1.81 -10.50 -11.24
C ALA A 36 -2.17 -11.15 -12.58
N THR A 37 -2.72 -10.36 -13.50
CA THR A 37 -3.09 -10.78 -14.85
C THR A 37 -2.65 -9.75 -15.89
N GLY A 38 -2.55 -10.20 -17.14
CA GLY A 38 -2.20 -9.34 -18.27
C GLY A 38 -0.88 -8.61 -18.06
N CYS A 39 -0.90 -7.29 -18.22
CA CYS A 39 0.29 -6.45 -18.11
C CYS A 39 0.94 -6.40 -16.71
N PHE A 40 0.30 -6.98 -15.68
CA PHE A 40 0.85 -7.06 -14.33
C PHE A 40 1.57 -8.39 -14.00
N VAL A 41 1.52 -9.39 -14.89
CA VAL A 41 2.19 -10.68 -14.67
C VAL A 41 3.70 -10.49 -14.56
N GLY A 42 4.34 -11.16 -13.60
CA GLY A 42 5.78 -11.08 -13.36
C GLY A 42 6.24 -9.82 -12.63
N LEU A 43 5.33 -8.89 -12.30
CA LEU A 43 5.67 -7.72 -11.49
C LEU A 43 5.64 -8.08 -10.00
N GLY A 44 6.69 -7.69 -9.27
CA GLY A 44 6.81 -7.92 -7.84
C GLY A 44 6.05 -6.90 -6.97
N ALA A 45 6.09 -7.14 -5.66
CA ALA A 45 5.76 -6.17 -4.61
C ALA A 45 7.04 -5.69 -3.93
N THR A 46 6.97 -4.55 -3.26
CA THR A 46 8.08 -3.98 -2.49
C THR A 46 7.51 -3.56 -1.15
N ASN A 47 8.24 -3.89 -0.08
CA ASN A 47 7.91 -3.47 1.28
C ASN A 47 8.88 -2.36 1.67
N SER A 48 8.45 -1.46 2.56
CA SER A 48 9.25 -0.34 3.07
C SER A 48 10.45 -0.76 3.92
N GLY A 49 10.35 -1.91 4.61
CA GLY A 49 11.16 -2.18 5.80
C GLY A 49 10.77 -1.27 6.97
N TYR A 50 11.54 -1.33 8.05
CA TYR A 50 11.30 -0.50 9.23
C TYR A 50 11.75 0.95 9.01
N LEU A 51 10.80 1.87 9.09
CA LEU A 51 11.01 3.32 9.00
C LEU A 51 10.63 3.99 10.33
N PRO A 52 11.20 5.15 10.68
CA PRO A 52 10.89 5.78 11.96
C PRO A 52 9.40 6.13 12.12
N GLY A 53 8.83 5.74 13.26
CA GLY A 53 7.40 5.93 13.60
C GLY A 53 7.05 7.33 14.10
N ASN A 54 8.00 8.25 14.21
CA ASN A 54 7.74 9.64 14.61
C ASN A 54 7.76 10.62 13.45
N VAL A 55 7.69 10.13 12.21
CA VAL A 55 7.63 10.94 10.99
C VAL A 55 6.62 10.35 10.03
N LEU A 56 5.75 11.19 9.46
CA LEU A 56 4.80 10.71 8.45
C LEU A 56 5.57 10.38 7.16
N THR A 57 5.38 9.16 6.64
CA THR A 57 6.02 8.71 5.41
C THR A 57 5.14 8.96 4.19
N LYS A 58 5.70 8.77 3.00
CA LYS A 58 4.97 8.79 1.74
C LYS A 58 5.00 7.39 1.13
N ASP A 59 3.83 6.84 0.86
CA ASP A 59 3.67 5.57 0.15
C ASP A 59 3.25 5.86 -1.30
N SER A 60 3.94 5.21 -2.24
CA SER A 60 3.80 5.43 -3.68
C SER A 60 3.21 4.22 -4.38
N HIS A 61 1.91 4.26 -4.64
CA HIS A 61 1.24 3.22 -5.43
C HIS A 61 1.19 3.61 -6.88
N SER A 62 2.19 3.15 -7.62
CA SER A 62 2.33 3.48 -9.03
C SER A 62 2.86 2.32 -9.87
N SER A 63 2.60 2.39 -11.17
CA SER A 63 3.16 1.51 -12.19
C SER A 63 3.90 2.35 -13.23
N ALA A 64 4.97 1.80 -13.81
CA ALA A 64 5.64 2.46 -14.92
C ALA A 64 4.71 2.44 -16.15
N THR A 65 4.63 3.54 -16.89
CA THR A 65 3.80 3.61 -18.10
C THR A 65 4.19 2.55 -19.13
N SER A 66 5.47 2.19 -19.20
CA SER A 66 5.99 1.11 -20.04
C SER A 66 5.47 -0.28 -19.71
N THR A 67 4.88 -0.50 -18.52
CA THR A 67 4.25 -1.77 -18.14
C THR A 67 2.76 -1.79 -18.37
N LEU A 68 2.12 -0.69 -18.80
CA LEU A 68 0.67 -0.58 -18.97
C LEU A 68 0.28 -0.78 -20.44
N THR A 69 0.67 -1.92 -21.00
CA THR A 69 0.64 -2.20 -22.45
C THR A 69 -0.52 -3.08 -22.90
N SER A 70 -1.27 -3.66 -21.97
CA SER A 70 -2.44 -4.50 -22.24
C SER A 70 -3.41 -4.43 -21.07
N THR A 71 -4.63 -4.92 -21.27
CA THR A 71 -5.58 -5.06 -20.18
C THR A 71 -5.05 -6.01 -19.11
N GLY A 72 -5.34 -5.71 -17.85
CA GLY A 72 -4.81 -6.49 -16.74
C GLY A 72 -5.35 -6.03 -15.41
N ARG A 73 -5.27 -6.90 -14.41
CA ARG A 73 -5.65 -6.62 -13.04
C ARG A 73 -4.56 -7.06 -12.08
N ARG A 74 -4.32 -6.25 -11.05
CA ARG A 74 -3.48 -6.61 -9.91
C ARG A 74 -4.21 -6.27 -8.62
N ASP A 75 -4.32 -7.26 -7.75
CA ASP A 75 -4.85 -7.10 -6.41
C ASP A 75 -3.74 -7.40 -5.41
N ALA A 76 -3.68 -6.59 -4.36
CA ALA A 76 -2.76 -6.78 -3.26
C ALA A 76 -3.43 -6.43 -1.93
N GLN A 77 -2.97 -7.09 -0.89
CA GLN A 77 -3.31 -6.81 0.50
C GLN A 77 -2.11 -6.16 1.17
N GLN A 78 -2.38 -5.22 2.07
CA GLN A 78 -1.37 -4.54 2.85
C GLN A 78 -1.76 -4.51 4.33
N THR A 79 -0.80 -4.79 5.19
CA THR A 79 -0.87 -4.58 6.65
C THR A 79 0.42 -3.92 7.11
N CYS A 80 0.47 -3.48 8.36
CA CYS A 80 1.67 -2.91 8.96
C CYS A 80 2.03 -3.63 10.27
N MET A 81 3.33 -3.66 10.55
CA MET A 81 3.89 -4.04 11.84
C MET A 81 4.65 -2.85 12.41
N PHE A 82 4.76 -2.79 13.72
CA PHE A 82 5.65 -1.85 14.38
C PHE A 82 6.69 -2.57 15.24
N LYS A 83 7.78 -1.86 15.50
CA LYS A 83 8.86 -2.24 16.39
C LYS A 83 8.96 -1.17 17.45
N ASP A 84 9.01 -1.58 18.73
CA ASP A 84 9.21 -0.68 19.86
C ASP A 84 10.62 -0.86 20.41
N ASN A 85 11.47 0.13 20.16
CA ASN A 85 12.85 0.11 20.62
C ASN A 85 12.98 0.38 22.13
N ARG A 86 11.91 0.77 22.84
CA ARG A 86 11.94 0.91 24.31
C ARG A 86 11.87 -0.43 25.01
N SER A 87 10.93 -1.27 24.62
CA SER A 87 10.78 -2.63 25.16
C SER A 87 11.66 -3.66 24.46
N GLY A 88 12.14 -3.37 23.24
CA GLY A 88 12.83 -4.33 22.38
C GLY A 88 11.88 -5.24 21.60
N SER A 89 10.57 -4.97 21.63
CA SER A 89 9.57 -5.73 20.90
C SER A 89 9.65 -5.45 19.39
N VAL A 90 9.60 -6.51 18.58
CA VAL A 90 9.72 -6.45 17.10
C VAL A 90 8.55 -7.20 16.48
N ASP A 91 8.22 -6.88 15.22
CA ASP A 91 7.17 -7.54 14.44
C ASP A 91 5.79 -7.53 15.11
N ILE A 92 5.45 -6.44 15.81
CA ILE A 92 4.16 -6.31 16.48
C ILE A 92 3.09 -5.89 15.46
N PRO A 93 2.06 -6.71 15.21
CA PRO A 93 1.01 -6.36 14.25
C PRO A 93 0.25 -5.11 14.66
N MET A 94 0.06 -4.17 13.72
CA MET A 94 -0.83 -3.04 13.93
C MET A 94 -2.29 -3.46 13.71
N THR A 95 -3.15 -3.16 14.68
CA THR A 95 -4.53 -3.68 14.72
C THR A 95 -5.46 -3.12 13.65
N ASN A 96 -5.26 -1.87 13.20
CA ASN A 96 -6.09 -1.17 12.21
C ASN A 96 -5.23 -0.66 11.04
N SER A 97 -4.58 -1.58 10.32
CA SER A 97 -3.65 -1.27 9.23
C SER A 97 -3.96 -1.99 7.92
N GLY A 98 -5.08 -2.70 7.86
CA GLY A 98 -5.49 -3.46 6.68
C GLY A 98 -5.96 -2.58 5.52
N TYR A 99 -5.36 -2.77 4.35
CA TYR A 99 -5.78 -2.13 3.10
C TYR A 99 -5.84 -3.11 1.95
N GLU A 100 -6.84 -2.93 1.09
CA GLU A 100 -6.90 -3.55 -0.23
C GLU A 100 -6.43 -2.55 -1.29
N LEU A 101 -5.54 -3.02 -2.16
CA LEU A 101 -5.03 -2.27 -3.29
C LEU A 101 -5.43 -2.96 -4.58
N VAL A 102 -6.10 -2.22 -5.46
CA VAL A 102 -6.56 -2.73 -6.75
C VAL A 102 -6.02 -1.84 -7.84
N ARG A 103 -5.48 -2.46 -8.89
CA ARG A 103 -4.96 -1.83 -10.10
C ARG A 103 -5.61 -2.52 -11.30
N ILE A 104 -6.25 -1.75 -12.17
CA ILE A 104 -6.92 -2.28 -13.35
C ILE A 104 -6.53 -1.44 -14.56
N VAL A 105 -6.06 -2.11 -15.61
CA VAL A 105 -5.85 -1.51 -16.93
C VAL A 105 -6.95 -2.01 -17.85
N THR A 106 -7.69 -1.08 -18.46
CA THR A 106 -8.74 -1.39 -19.45
C THR A 106 -8.46 -0.66 -20.75
N ALA A 107 -8.77 -1.30 -21.88
CA ALA A 107 -8.69 -0.66 -23.18
C ALA A 107 -9.70 0.50 -23.24
N ASN A 108 -9.27 1.66 -23.69
CA ASN A 108 -10.15 2.81 -23.88
C ASN A 108 -10.73 2.76 -25.31
N PRO A 109 -12.05 2.83 -25.50
CA PRO A 109 -12.67 2.84 -26.83
C PRO A 109 -12.19 3.98 -27.75
N LYS A 110 -11.64 5.06 -27.17
CA LYS A 110 -11.05 6.20 -27.90
C LYS A 110 -9.57 5.98 -28.25
N GLY A 111 -9.04 4.78 -28.01
CA GLY A 111 -7.63 4.42 -28.17
C GLY A 111 -6.85 4.56 -26.86
N GLY A 112 -5.82 3.71 -26.72
CA GLY A 112 -4.98 3.64 -25.52
C GLY A 112 -5.60 2.85 -24.37
N PHE A 113 -5.11 3.10 -23.15
CA PHE A 113 -5.57 2.43 -21.94
C PHE A 113 -5.94 3.42 -20.84
N ASP A 114 -6.95 3.07 -20.06
CA ASP A 114 -7.24 3.71 -18.78
C ASP A 114 -6.67 2.85 -17.66
N PHE A 115 -6.04 3.51 -16.69
CA PHE A 115 -5.48 2.89 -15.51
C PHE A 115 -6.22 3.37 -14.28
N HIS A 116 -6.98 2.45 -13.70
CA HIS A 116 -7.74 2.64 -12.48
C HIS A 116 -6.96 2.07 -11.30
N ILE A 117 -6.83 2.84 -10.22
CA ILE A 117 -6.17 2.41 -9.00
C ILE A 117 -6.99 2.82 -7.80
N THR A 118 -7.12 1.89 -6.85
CA THR A 118 -7.72 2.16 -5.56
C THR A 118 -6.85 1.66 -4.43
N LYS A 119 -6.86 2.38 -3.30
CA LYS A 119 -6.45 1.87 -1.98
C LYS A 119 -7.58 2.15 -1.01
N LYS A 120 -8.06 1.13 -0.31
CA LYS A 120 -9.24 1.22 0.55
C LYS A 120 -8.98 0.47 1.85
N GLY A 121 -9.31 1.06 2.99
CA GLY A 121 -9.29 0.35 4.26
C GLY A 121 -10.16 -0.89 4.21
N LYS A 122 -9.60 -2.05 4.53
CA LYS A 122 -10.29 -3.35 4.52
C LYS A 122 -9.63 -4.31 5.50
N ALA A 123 -10.41 -5.02 6.30
CA ALA A 123 -9.88 -6.10 7.12
C ALA A 123 -9.24 -7.16 6.21
N THR A 124 -7.98 -7.49 6.46
CA THR A 124 -7.19 -8.31 5.54
C THR A 124 -6.01 -8.99 6.25
N THR A 125 -5.37 -9.91 5.51
CA THR A 125 -4.14 -10.56 5.92
C THR A 125 -3.11 -10.37 4.80
N ALA A 126 -1.91 -9.92 5.15
CA ALA A 126 -0.78 -9.87 4.25
C ALA A 126 0.42 -10.56 4.90
N LYS A 127 1.06 -11.50 4.18
CA LYS A 127 2.21 -12.27 4.66
C LYS A 127 1.98 -12.95 6.02
N GLY A 128 0.75 -13.41 6.27
CA GLY A 128 0.34 -14.05 7.52
C GLY A 128 -0.03 -13.11 8.66
N VAL A 129 0.10 -11.79 8.48
CA VAL A 129 -0.27 -10.78 9.48
C VAL A 129 -1.68 -10.28 9.20
N ALA A 130 -2.63 -10.61 10.08
CA ALA A 130 -4.01 -10.15 10.02
C ALA A 130 -4.18 -8.77 10.68
N SER A 131 -5.05 -7.95 10.11
CA SER A 131 -5.38 -6.62 10.65
C SER A 131 -6.81 -6.23 10.30
N ALA A 132 -7.46 -5.45 11.16
CA ALA A 132 -8.70 -4.77 10.83
C ALA A 132 -8.44 -3.64 9.83
N ALA A 133 -9.53 -3.08 9.27
CA ALA A 133 -9.42 -2.03 8.25
C ALA A 133 -8.69 -0.79 8.77
N GLY A 134 -7.69 -0.33 8.01
CA GLY A 134 -7.11 0.99 8.18
C GLY A 134 -8.08 2.11 7.79
N ARG A 135 -7.68 3.36 8.06
CA ARG A 135 -8.48 4.55 7.74
C ARG A 135 -8.12 5.13 6.37
N GLY A 136 -9.12 5.70 5.70
CA GLY A 136 -8.95 6.41 4.43
C GLY A 136 -9.13 5.54 3.19
N SER A 137 -9.34 6.23 2.07
CA SER A 137 -9.48 5.62 0.77
C SER A 137 -9.06 6.59 -0.33
N ILE A 138 -8.65 6.03 -1.45
CA ILE A 138 -8.43 6.77 -2.70
C ILE A 138 -8.87 5.89 -3.86
N ASP A 139 -9.48 6.53 -4.84
CA ASP A 139 -9.99 5.92 -6.06
C ASP A 139 -9.69 6.88 -7.21
N LYS A 140 -8.90 6.43 -8.18
CA LYS A 140 -8.39 7.29 -9.25
C LYS A 140 -8.26 6.55 -10.56
N THR A 141 -8.73 7.18 -11.64
CA THR A 141 -8.49 6.75 -13.01
C THR A 141 -7.58 7.75 -13.72
N GLN A 142 -6.59 7.25 -14.45
CA GLN A 142 -5.68 8.06 -15.26
C GLN A 142 -5.55 7.46 -16.66
N LYS A 143 -5.42 8.31 -17.68
CA LYS A 143 -5.04 7.85 -19.01
C LYS A 143 -3.57 7.44 -19.02
N VAL A 144 -3.25 6.34 -19.69
CA VAL A 144 -1.87 5.87 -19.89
C VAL A 144 -1.22 6.69 -20.99
#